data_AF-A0A8S3XYX4-F1
#
_entry.id   AF-A0A8S3XYX4-F1
#
_cell.length_a   1.000
_cell.length_b   1.000
_cell.length_c   1.000
_cell.angle_alpha   90.00
_cell.angle_beta   90.00
_cell.angle_gamma   90.00
#
_symmetry.space_group_name_H-M   'P 1'
#
loop_
_entity.id
_entity.type
_entity.pdbx_description
1 polymer ?
#
loop_
_entity_poly.entity_id
_entity_poly.type
_entity_poly.pdbx_seq_one_letter_code
_entity_poly.pdbx_strand_id
1 'polypeptide(L)'
;MEEEIKSTKFKTLKDRVSKPTLDAVKNLGFKYMTDIQAEVIPKALDGADIVATAKTGSGKTLAFLIPAIEVVAKLSRKEFQGTYCIIISPTRELATQTYQVLQDMISYHDGLTSTLIIGGESRRAQSNILAYGANIVVATPGRLFDHMRTKEFDYRYVNCLILDEADKIYQYGFEEDLKQIISRLPKERQTMLFSATKSETTDALIKSALRADLHSINTNEDNDKATVAGLKQGYVICETEYRLCWLHKLLKKTQNLKVMVFFSSCKSVVFHHEFFTKYCNMSVLCIHGKMNQTDRSATITNFYNAEKVALFCTDLAARGLDIPAVDWIVQFDPPSDANEYIHRVGRTARGLGAAGHAVLLVRPEEKEFIDYLKESKIYLDKYEFWNKLNNLQKKLEAAHEDPEFKKLAEESFEGYIRAFEVKKLKHIFNLLTMDMDAVAKSFGLKGKPDVDIRVGFSKKHRPRKRIAALLAATGSIEATKHLKV
;
A
#
# COMPACT_ATOMS: atom_id res chain seq x y z
N MET A 1 19.86 25.20 -15.56
CA MET A 1 19.10 25.57 -14.33
C MET A 1 18.02 26.63 -14.54
N GLU A 2 18.30 27.93 -14.81
CA GLU A 2 17.20 28.93 -15.00
C GLU A 2 16.34 28.69 -16.25
N GLU A 3 16.92 28.18 -17.35
CA GLU A 3 16.15 27.82 -18.56
C GLU A 3 15.33 26.53 -18.40
N GLU A 4 15.84 25.52 -17.67
CA GLU A 4 15.08 24.30 -17.29
C GLU A 4 13.91 24.62 -16.35
N ILE A 5 14.06 25.55 -15.42
CA ILE A 5 12.97 25.97 -14.52
C ILE A 5 11.90 26.77 -15.29
N LYS A 6 12.26 27.42 -16.41
CA LYS A 6 11.28 28.07 -17.30
C LYS A 6 10.52 27.07 -18.17
N SER A 7 11.15 25.99 -18.63
CA SER A 7 10.51 24.98 -19.50
C SER A 7 9.49 24.10 -18.77
N THR A 8 9.65 23.90 -17.46
CA THR A 8 8.78 23.04 -16.62
C THR A 8 7.52 23.73 -16.09
N LYS A 9 7.28 25.02 -16.35
CA LYS A 9 6.04 25.68 -15.89
C LYS A 9 4.83 25.11 -16.62
N PHE A 10 3.73 24.81 -15.94
CA PHE A 10 2.47 24.40 -16.60
C PHE A 10 1.99 25.40 -17.66
N LYS A 11 2.36 26.68 -17.53
CA LYS A 11 2.06 27.73 -18.50
C LYS A 11 2.69 27.47 -19.89
N THR A 12 3.74 26.66 -20.00
CA THR A 12 4.32 26.29 -21.30
C THR A 12 3.40 25.38 -22.11
N LEU A 13 2.44 24.72 -21.46
CA LEU A 13 1.43 23.87 -22.11
C LEU A 13 0.22 24.64 -22.66
N LYS A 14 0.19 25.98 -22.56
CA LYS A 14 -0.96 26.83 -22.96
C LYS A 14 -1.45 26.62 -24.40
N ASP A 15 -0.57 26.17 -25.29
CA ASP A 15 -0.88 25.97 -26.70
C ASP A 15 -1.35 24.53 -27.00
N ARG A 16 -1.26 23.63 -26.01
CA ARG A 16 -1.65 22.21 -26.13
C ARG A 16 -2.76 21.78 -25.15
N VAL A 17 -2.93 22.49 -24.04
CA VAL A 17 -3.87 22.20 -22.95
C VAL A 17 -4.86 23.35 -22.82
N SER A 18 -6.15 23.02 -22.66
CA SER A 18 -7.22 23.99 -22.56
C SER A 18 -7.08 24.90 -21.33
N LYS A 19 -7.61 26.12 -21.44
CA LYS A 19 -7.65 27.09 -20.33
C LYS A 19 -8.32 26.53 -19.05
N PRO A 20 -9.50 25.85 -19.13
CA PRO A 20 -10.09 25.19 -17.97
C PRO A 20 -9.14 24.27 -17.19
N THR A 21 -8.41 23.40 -17.88
CA THR A 21 -7.46 22.48 -17.24
C THR A 21 -6.30 23.24 -16.58
N LEU A 22 -5.77 24.27 -17.22
CA LEU A 22 -4.68 25.09 -16.63
C LEU A 22 -5.15 25.89 -15.42
N ASP A 23 -6.38 26.42 -15.46
CA ASP A 23 -6.99 27.14 -14.34
C ASP A 23 -7.22 26.20 -13.14
N ALA A 24 -7.65 24.95 -13.39
CA ALA A 24 -7.75 23.92 -12.37
C ALA A 24 -6.39 23.59 -11.71
N VAL A 25 -5.36 23.33 -12.53
CA VAL A 25 -4.00 23.05 -12.04
C VAL A 25 -3.45 24.22 -11.21
N LYS A 26 -3.75 25.45 -11.63
CA LYS A 26 -3.37 26.66 -10.90
C LYS A 26 -4.10 26.78 -9.56
N ASN A 27 -5.40 26.44 -9.49
CA ASN A 27 -6.16 26.48 -8.23
C ASN A 27 -5.67 25.41 -7.24
N LEU A 28 -5.27 24.24 -7.73
CA LEU A 28 -4.59 23.22 -6.92
C LEU A 28 -3.21 23.67 -6.39
N GLY A 29 -2.73 24.87 -6.75
CA GLY A 29 -1.50 25.46 -6.24
C GLY A 29 -0.24 25.03 -7.00
N PHE A 30 -0.36 24.29 -8.10
CA PHE A 30 0.78 23.77 -8.82
C PHE A 30 1.28 24.76 -9.89
N LYS A 31 2.50 25.27 -9.70
CA LYS A 31 3.14 26.23 -10.62
C LYS A 31 4.10 25.58 -11.61
N TYR A 32 4.78 24.52 -11.20
CA TYR A 32 5.80 23.81 -11.97
C TYR A 32 5.46 22.33 -12.07
N MET A 33 5.73 21.75 -13.23
CA MET A 33 5.67 20.31 -13.48
C MET A 33 6.83 19.62 -12.76
N THR A 34 6.57 18.42 -12.29
CA THR A 34 7.62 17.45 -11.92
C THR A 34 8.23 16.82 -13.18
N ASP A 35 9.39 16.19 -13.05
CA ASP A 35 10.09 15.56 -14.19
C ASP A 35 9.19 14.58 -14.93
N ILE A 36 8.47 13.72 -14.18
CA ILE A 36 7.54 12.76 -14.78
C ILE A 36 6.37 13.44 -15.51
N GLN A 37 5.87 14.58 -15.00
CA GLN A 37 4.81 15.33 -15.66
C GLN A 37 5.33 15.99 -16.95
N ALA A 38 6.52 16.58 -16.91
CA ALA A 38 7.14 17.23 -18.05
C ALA A 38 7.42 16.26 -19.21
N GLU A 39 7.78 15.01 -18.89
CA GLU A 39 8.03 13.97 -19.90
C GLU A 39 6.76 13.30 -20.43
N VAL A 40 5.79 13.02 -19.54
CA VAL A 40 4.59 12.24 -19.89
C VAL A 40 3.56 13.11 -20.61
N ILE A 41 3.25 14.30 -20.10
CA ILE A 41 2.10 15.09 -20.57
C ILE A 41 2.18 15.38 -22.08
N PRO A 42 3.30 15.84 -22.64
CA PRO A 42 3.37 16.12 -24.08
C PRO A 42 3.12 14.87 -24.94
N LYS A 43 3.75 13.74 -24.61
CA LYS A 43 3.60 12.48 -25.34
C LYS A 43 2.18 11.91 -25.21
N ALA A 44 1.59 12.03 -24.02
CA ALA A 44 0.23 11.57 -23.75
C ALA A 44 -0.80 12.38 -24.55
N LEU A 45 -0.61 13.69 -24.66
CA LEU A 45 -1.46 14.58 -25.47
C LEU A 45 -1.37 14.29 -26.98
N ASP A 46 -0.27 13.68 -27.45
CA ASP A 46 -0.11 13.20 -28.83
C ASP A 46 -0.81 11.84 -29.08
N GLY A 47 -1.44 11.27 -28.06
CA GLY A 47 -2.19 10.01 -28.15
C GLY A 47 -1.34 8.75 -28.02
N ALA A 48 -0.07 8.88 -27.63
CA ALA A 48 0.83 7.75 -27.52
C ALA A 48 0.52 6.84 -26.32
N ASP A 49 0.76 5.54 -26.49
CA ASP A 49 0.77 4.57 -25.39
C ASP A 49 1.99 4.81 -24.50
N ILE A 50 1.82 4.79 -23.17
CA ILE A 50 2.86 5.18 -22.21
C ILE A 50 3.06 4.13 -21.14
N VAL A 51 4.32 3.83 -20.85
CA VAL A 51 4.74 3.13 -19.63
C VAL A 51 5.62 4.08 -18.83
N ALA A 52 5.07 4.61 -17.74
CA ALA A 52 5.72 5.58 -16.89
C ALA A 52 6.12 4.95 -15.55
N THR A 53 7.43 4.89 -15.29
CA THR A 53 7.99 4.48 -14.00
C THR A 53 8.57 5.69 -13.28
N ALA A 54 8.06 5.97 -12.08
CA ALA A 54 8.52 7.08 -11.26
C ALA A 54 8.27 6.82 -9.77
N LYS A 55 9.11 7.38 -8.89
CA LYS A 55 9.02 7.25 -7.43
C LYS A 55 7.62 7.58 -6.88
N THR A 56 7.26 7.00 -5.74
CA THR A 56 6.05 7.40 -5.00
C THR A 56 6.11 8.88 -4.64
N GLY A 57 4.98 9.59 -4.75
CA GLY A 57 4.95 11.04 -4.49
C GLY A 57 5.54 11.92 -5.61
N SER A 58 5.93 11.36 -6.76
CA SER A 58 6.47 12.13 -7.89
C SER A 58 5.44 12.92 -8.70
N GLY A 59 4.16 12.94 -8.31
CA GLY A 59 3.12 13.69 -9.03
C GLY A 59 2.50 12.97 -10.25
N LYS A 60 2.58 11.63 -10.31
CA LYS A 60 2.02 10.82 -11.41
C LYS A 60 0.54 11.10 -11.72
N THR A 61 -0.27 11.41 -10.71
CA THR A 61 -1.71 11.63 -10.85
C THR A 61 -2.03 12.71 -11.88
N LEU A 62 -1.40 13.89 -11.79
CA LEU A 62 -1.60 14.95 -12.80
C LEU A 62 -1.00 14.61 -14.15
N ALA A 63 0.04 13.77 -14.19
CA ALA A 63 0.68 13.35 -15.43
C ALA A 63 -0.28 12.59 -16.36
N PHE A 64 -1.24 11.84 -15.80
CA PHE A 64 -2.28 11.14 -16.58
C PHE A 64 -3.64 11.82 -16.59
N LEU A 65 -4.01 12.57 -15.53
CA LEU A 65 -5.32 13.23 -15.50
C LEU A 65 -5.41 14.36 -16.52
N ILE A 66 -4.35 15.17 -16.66
CA ILE A 66 -4.32 16.28 -17.62
C ILE A 66 -4.59 15.78 -19.05
N PRO A 67 -3.82 14.84 -19.63
CA PRO A 67 -4.08 14.36 -20.97
C PRO A 67 -5.43 13.64 -21.11
N ALA A 68 -5.85 12.86 -20.10
CA ALA A 68 -7.15 12.18 -20.14
C ALA A 68 -8.33 13.16 -20.22
N ILE A 69 -8.34 14.21 -19.39
CA ILE A 69 -9.39 15.23 -19.39
C ILE A 69 -9.42 15.96 -20.73
N GLU A 70 -8.27 16.32 -21.30
CA GLU A 70 -8.20 16.99 -22.60
C GLU A 70 -8.75 16.14 -23.75
N VAL A 71 -8.45 14.84 -23.76
CA VAL A 71 -9.01 13.91 -24.76
C VAL A 71 -10.52 13.81 -24.59
N VAL A 72 -10.99 13.61 -23.36
CA VAL A 72 -12.42 13.46 -23.07
C VAL A 72 -13.19 14.74 -23.37
N ALA A 73 -12.67 15.92 -23.03
CA ALA A 73 -13.27 17.22 -23.33
C ALA A 73 -13.42 17.48 -24.84
N LYS A 74 -12.50 16.97 -25.66
CA LYS A 74 -12.60 17.05 -27.13
C LYS A 74 -13.67 16.10 -27.69
N LEU A 75 -13.81 14.92 -27.09
CA LEU A 75 -14.76 13.89 -27.55
C LEU A 75 -16.19 14.14 -27.07
N SER A 76 -16.39 14.63 -25.84
CA SER A 76 -17.71 14.86 -25.25
C SER A 76 -18.53 15.92 -26.00
N ARG A 77 -17.87 16.85 -26.69
CA ARG A 77 -18.52 17.85 -27.55
C ARG A 77 -19.26 17.25 -28.75
N LYS A 78 -19.09 15.96 -29.05
CA LYS A 78 -19.73 15.26 -30.17
C LYS A 78 -21.09 14.62 -29.81
N GLU A 79 -21.76 15.09 -28.75
CA GLU A 79 -23.11 14.66 -28.29
C GLU A 79 -23.28 13.19 -27.87
N PHE A 80 -22.23 12.37 -27.92
CA PHE A 80 -22.32 10.97 -27.47
C PHE A 80 -22.28 10.87 -25.94
N GLN A 81 -23.33 10.28 -25.36
CA GLN A 81 -23.40 9.88 -23.97
C GLN A 81 -22.73 8.51 -23.81
N GLY A 82 -21.53 8.48 -23.21
CA GLY A 82 -20.77 7.25 -23.03
C GLY A 82 -19.47 7.46 -22.26
N THR A 83 -18.84 6.35 -21.85
CA THR A 83 -17.55 6.36 -21.16
C THR A 83 -16.41 6.40 -22.16
N TYR A 84 -15.56 7.42 -22.05
CA TYR A 84 -14.40 7.63 -22.92
C TYR A 84 -13.08 7.27 -22.23
N CYS A 85 -13.01 7.42 -20.92
CA CYS A 85 -11.82 7.14 -20.13
C CYS A 85 -12.13 6.25 -18.94
N ILE A 86 -11.33 5.20 -18.75
CA ILE A 86 -11.36 4.35 -17.55
C ILE A 86 -10.01 4.45 -16.86
N ILE A 87 -10.03 4.76 -15.57
CA ILE A 87 -8.86 4.78 -14.68
C ILE A 87 -9.02 3.66 -13.67
N ILE A 88 -8.09 2.71 -13.68
CA ILE A 88 -8.08 1.56 -12.77
C ILE A 88 -7.02 1.79 -11.70
N SER A 89 -7.45 1.78 -10.44
CA SER A 89 -6.57 1.86 -9.27
C SER A 89 -6.70 0.59 -8.42
N PRO A 90 -5.61 0.10 -7.78
CA PRO A 90 -5.56 -1.19 -7.10
C PRO A 90 -6.40 -1.24 -5.81
N THR A 91 -6.65 -0.11 -5.16
CA THR A 91 -7.41 -0.02 -3.91
C THR A 91 -8.55 0.99 -4.03
N ARG A 92 -9.57 0.84 -3.17
CA ARG A 92 -10.74 1.75 -3.13
C ARG A 92 -10.31 3.16 -2.75
N GLU A 93 -9.35 3.21 -1.85
CA GLU A 93 -8.74 4.41 -1.32
C GLU A 93 -8.03 5.19 -2.43
N LEU A 94 -7.19 4.52 -3.25
CA LEU A 94 -6.47 5.20 -4.34
C LEU A 94 -7.45 5.69 -5.40
N ALA A 95 -8.44 4.85 -5.73
CA ALA A 95 -9.50 5.23 -6.66
C ALA A 95 -10.26 6.47 -6.16
N THR A 96 -10.59 6.54 -4.88
CA THR A 96 -11.29 7.69 -4.27
C THR A 96 -10.47 8.97 -4.37
N GLN A 97 -9.15 8.91 -4.20
CA GLN A 97 -8.27 10.08 -4.32
C GLN A 97 -8.10 10.56 -5.73
N THR A 98 -7.81 9.63 -6.64
CA THR A 98 -7.74 9.96 -8.06
C THR A 98 -9.05 10.56 -8.52
N TYR A 99 -10.18 10.09 -7.99
CA TYR A 99 -11.50 10.66 -8.24
C TYR A 99 -11.68 12.06 -7.63
N GLN A 100 -11.22 12.33 -6.41
CA GLN A 100 -11.27 13.67 -5.81
C GLN A 100 -10.47 14.69 -6.62
N VAL A 101 -9.22 14.35 -6.98
CA VAL A 101 -8.39 15.22 -7.84
C VAL A 101 -9.05 15.41 -9.21
N LEU A 102 -9.64 14.34 -9.78
CA LEU A 102 -10.41 14.43 -11.01
C LEU A 102 -11.59 15.40 -10.88
N GLN A 103 -12.37 15.31 -9.79
CA GLN A 103 -13.51 16.20 -9.53
C GLN A 103 -13.09 17.67 -9.46
N ASP A 104 -12.01 17.97 -8.72
CA ASP A 104 -11.46 19.32 -8.66
C ASP A 104 -11.06 19.83 -10.05
N MET A 105 -10.49 18.96 -10.90
CA MET A 105 -10.09 19.33 -12.25
C MET A 105 -11.27 19.52 -13.22
N ILE A 106 -12.24 18.60 -13.23
CA ILE A 106 -13.38 18.68 -14.15
C ILE A 106 -14.40 19.75 -13.74
N SER A 107 -14.36 20.25 -12.51
CA SER A 107 -15.23 21.36 -12.05
C SER A 107 -15.07 22.64 -12.89
N TYR A 108 -13.98 22.77 -13.65
CA TYR A 108 -13.70 23.84 -14.59
C TYR A 108 -14.22 23.58 -16.01
N HIS A 109 -14.68 22.37 -16.30
CA HIS A 109 -15.12 21.93 -17.63
C HIS A 109 -16.63 21.71 -17.66
N ASP A 110 -17.32 22.49 -18.47
CA ASP A 110 -18.76 22.35 -18.66
C ASP A 110 -19.11 21.03 -19.36
N GLY A 111 -20.07 20.30 -18.79
CA GLY A 111 -20.66 19.09 -19.40
C GLY A 111 -19.84 17.82 -19.25
N LEU A 112 -18.69 17.85 -18.56
CA LEU A 112 -17.96 16.62 -18.23
C LEU A 112 -18.53 15.95 -17.00
N THR A 113 -18.78 14.64 -17.11
CA THR A 113 -19.25 13.81 -16.01
C THR A 113 -18.20 12.78 -15.63
N SER A 114 -18.12 12.44 -14.34
CA SER A 114 -17.32 11.30 -13.90
C SER A 114 -18.00 10.56 -12.75
N THR A 115 -17.58 9.32 -12.53
CA THR A 115 -18.09 8.47 -11.44
C THR A 115 -17.01 7.57 -10.84
N LEU A 116 -17.22 7.18 -9.58
CA LEU A 116 -16.35 6.30 -8.81
C LEU A 116 -17.00 4.92 -8.63
N ILE A 117 -16.34 3.87 -9.11
CA ILE A 117 -16.85 2.50 -9.15
C ILE A 117 -15.98 1.58 -8.29
N ILE A 118 -16.36 1.41 -7.02
CA ILE A 118 -15.58 0.69 -6.01
C ILE A 118 -16.41 -0.33 -5.22
N GLY A 119 -15.75 -1.35 -4.67
CA GLY A 119 -16.37 -2.29 -3.75
C GLY A 119 -16.80 -1.63 -2.43
N GLY A 120 -17.69 -2.25 -1.67
CA GLY A 120 -18.17 -1.73 -0.37
C GLY A 120 -19.31 -0.72 -0.46
N GLU A 121 -19.50 -0.10 -1.63
CA GLU A 121 -20.60 0.79 -1.93
C GLU A 121 -21.79 0.05 -2.58
N SER A 122 -22.97 0.69 -2.60
CA SER A 122 -24.20 0.12 -3.17
C SER A 122 -24.06 -0.15 -4.68
N ARG A 123 -24.10 -1.43 -5.04
CA ARG A 123 -24.03 -1.88 -6.44
C ARG A 123 -25.18 -1.31 -7.28
N ARG A 124 -26.39 -1.22 -6.72
CA ARG A 124 -27.56 -0.70 -7.43
C ARG A 124 -27.40 0.78 -7.76
N ALA A 125 -26.88 1.57 -6.81
CA ALA A 125 -26.62 3.00 -7.03
C ALA A 125 -25.58 3.20 -8.15
N GLN A 126 -24.47 2.47 -8.09
CA GLN A 126 -23.44 2.50 -9.15
C GLN A 126 -23.99 2.08 -10.51
N SER A 127 -24.83 1.03 -10.56
CA SER A 127 -25.46 0.57 -11.80
C SER A 127 -26.36 1.64 -12.43
N ASN A 128 -27.12 2.38 -11.61
CA ASN A 128 -27.97 3.46 -12.10
C ASN A 128 -27.15 4.62 -12.67
N ILE A 129 -26.02 4.97 -12.02
CA ILE A 129 -25.12 6.03 -12.50
C ILE A 129 -24.48 5.61 -13.83
N LEU A 130 -24.01 4.36 -13.94
CA LEU A 130 -23.44 3.85 -15.19
C LEU A 130 -24.47 3.76 -16.31
N ALA A 131 -25.74 3.45 -16.00
CA ALA A 131 -26.83 3.46 -16.97
C ALA A 131 -27.16 4.86 -17.51
N TYR A 132 -27.04 5.89 -16.67
CA TYR A 132 -27.18 7.29 -17.10
C TYR A 132 -25.99 7.75 -17.97
N GLY A 133 -24.82 7.17 -17.73
CA GLY A 133 -23.58 7.46 -18.44
C GLY A 133 -22.67 8.42 -17.68
N ALA A 134 -21.37 8.16 -17.75
CA ALA A 134 -20.33 9.02 -17.21
C ALA A 134 -19.16 9.06 -18.21
N ASN A 135 -18.56 10.24 -18.44
CA ASN A 135 -17.47 10.34 -19.43
C ASN A 135 -16.16 9.72 -18.93
N ILE A 136 -15.90 9.83 -17.62
CA ILE A 136 -14.69 9.30 -16.97
C ILE A 136 -15.09 8.40 -15.81
N VAL A 137 -14.60 7.17 -15.80
CA VAL A 137 -14.85 6.21 -14.73
C VAL A 137 -13.54 5.95 -13.98
N VAL A 138 -13.51 6.19 -12.67
CA VAL A 138 -12.41 5.77 -11.79
C VAL A 138 -12.87 4.54 -11.02
N ALA A 139 -12.10 3.45 -11.02
CA ALA A 139 -12.59 2.19 -10.49
C ALA A 139 -11.52 1.27 -9.89
N THR A 140 -11.98 0.34 -9.05
CA THR A 140 -11.19 -0.84 -8.64
C THR A 140 -11.50 -2.04 -9.55
N PRO A 141 -10.51 -2.89 -9.89
CA PRO A 141 -10.66 -3.98 -10.87
C PRO A 141 -11.90 -4.86 -10.64
N GLY A 142 -12.05 -5.45 -9.45
CA GLY A 142 -13.13 -6.41 -9.19
C GLY A 142 -14.54 -5.80 -9.33
N ARG A 143 -14.77 -4.56 -8.85
CA ARG A 143 -16.08 -3.89 -8.99
C ARG A 143 -16.34 -3.45 -10.43
N LEU A 144 -15.32 -2.95 -11.13
CA LEU A 144 -15.46 -2.59 -12.54
C LEU A 144 -15.85 -3.80 -13.38
N PHE A 145 -15.15 -4.92 -13.18
CA PHE A 145 -15.43 -6.16 -13.89
C PHE A 145 -16.86 -6.67 -13.64
N ASP A 146 -17.35 -6.60 -12.40
CA ASP A 146 -18.75 -6.94 -12.06
C ASP A 146 -19.76 -6.10 -12.86
N HIS A 147 -19.53 -4.79 -13.03
CA HIS A 147 -20.39 -3.92 -13.84
C HIS A 147 -20.24 -4.14 -15.35
N MET A 148 -19.04 -4.45 -15.86
CA MET A 148 -18.84 -4.75 -17.29
C MET A 148 -19.52 -6.04 -17.75
N ARG A 149 -19.97 -6.88 -16.81
CA ARG A 149 -20.75 -8.09 -17.08
C ARG A 149 -22.26 -7.82 -17.21
N THR A 150 -22.71 -6.62 -16.88
CA THR A 150 -24.12 -6.23 -17.01
C THR A 150 -24.33 -5.36 -18.24
N LYS A 151 -25.59 -5.15 -18.66
CA LYS A 151 -25.92 -4.45 -19.92
C LYS A 151 -25.95 -2.93 -19.75
N GLU A 152 -26.02 -2.46 -18.51
CA GLU A 152 -26.20 -1.06 -18.13
C GLU A 152 -24.95 -0.22 -18.36
N PHE A 153 -23.76 -0.83 -18.41
CA PHE A 153 -22.51 -0.10 -18.56
C PHE A 153 -22.05 -0.08 -20.03
N ASP A 154 -22.12 1.08 -20.67
CA ASP A 154 -21.62 1.28 -22.03
C ASP A 154 -20.15 1.75 -22.03
N TYR A 155 -19.26 0.84 -22.41
CA TYR A 155 -17.81 1.05 -22.54
C TYR A 155 -17.31 0.91 -23.99
N ARG A 156 -18.21 0.95 -24.98
CA ARG A 156 -17.85 0.79 -26.41
C ARG A 156 -17.02 1.94 -26.96
N TYR A 157 -17.14 3.11 -26.34
CA TYR A 157 -16.45 4.34 -26.74
C TYR A 157 -15.22 4.63 -25.86
N VAL A 158 -14.69 3.64 -25.13
CA VAL A 158 -13.48 3.88 -24.32
C VAL A 158 -12.28 4.07 -25.25
N ASN A 159 -11.76 5.30 -25.27
CA ASN A 159 -10.58 5.70 -26.04
C ASN A 159 -9.32 5.79 -25.19
N CYS A 160 -9.45 5.84 -23.86
CA CYS A 160 -8.33 5.97 -22.94
C CYS A 160 -8.45 4.98 -21.77
N LEU A 161 -7.43 4.16 -21.55
CA LEU A 161 -7.29 3.28 -20.39
C LEU A 161 -6.06 3.69 -19.58
N ILE A 162 -6.25 3.98 -18.31
CA ILE A 162 -5.15 4.28 -17.38
C ILE A 162 -5.07 3.19 -16.32
N LEU A 163 -3.88 2.64 -16.14
CA LEU A 163 -3.56 1.68 -15.09
C LEU A 163 -2.65 2.36 -14.07
N ASP A 164 -3.23 2.78 -12.94
CA ASP A 164 -2.50 3.44 -11.84
C ASP A 164 -1.99 2.40 -10.84
N GLU A 165 -0.76 2.57 -10.36
CA GLU A 165 -0.04 1.59 -9.54
C GLU A 165 -0.16 0.15 -10.06
N ALA A 166 0.15 -0.05 -11.35
CA ALA A 166 -0.10 -1.30 -12.05
C ALA A 166 0.61 -2.52 -11.44
N ASP A 167 1.80 -2.35 -10.86
CA ASP A 167 2.51 -3.39 -10.11
C ASP A 167 1.70 -3.91 -8.92
N LYS A 168 0.83 -3.08 -8.33
CA LYS A 168 -0.04 -3.44 -7.20
C LYS A 168 -1.27 -4.22 -7.59
N ILE A 169 -1.81 -3.99 -8.78
CA ILE A 169 -2.96 -4.74 -9.26
C ILE A 169 -2.62 -6.25 -9.26
N TYR A 170 -1.39 -6.60 -9.66
CA TYR A 170 -0.86 -7.97 -9.58
C TYR A 170 -0.62 -8.43 -8.15
N GLN A 171 0.01 -7.60 -7.30
CA GLN A 171 0.33 -7.98 -5.92
C GLN A 171 -0.92 -8.32 -5.10
N TYR A 172 -2.05 -7.68 -5.38
CA TYR A 172 -3.33 -7.96 -4.73
C TYR A 172 -4.13 -9.09 -5.38
N GLY A 173 -3.62 -9.73 -6.44
CA GLY A 173 -4.25 -10.86 -7.09
C GLY A 173 -5.40 -10.49 -8.03
N PHE A 174 -5.47 -9.24 -8.51
CA PHE A 174 -6.47 -8.79 -9.48
C PHE A 174 -6.07 -9.01 -10.94
N GLU A 175 -5.03 -9.81 -11.19
CA GLU A 175 -4.53 -10.07 -12.54
C GLU A 175 -5.61 -10.61 -13.49
N GLU A 176 -6.38 -11.59 -13.03
CA GLU A 176 -7.42 -12.21 -13.86
C GLU A 176 -8.58 -11.24 -14.15
N ASP A 177 -9.01 -10.47 -13.14
CA ASP A 177 -10.01 -9.42 -13.33
C ASP A 177 -9.52 -8.38 -14.36
N LEU A 178 -8.25 -7.98 -14.28
CA LEU A 178 -7.66 -7.00 -15.19
C LEU A 178 -7.59 -7.52 -16.64
N LYS A 179 -7.16 -8.77 -16.84
CA LYS A 179 -7.16 -9.42 -18.17
C LYS A 179 -8.57 -9.46 -18.77
N GLN A 180 -9.58 -9.75 -17.95
CA GLN A 180 -10.98 -9.79 -18.38
C GLN A 180 -11.55 -8.41 -18.70
N ILE A 181 -11.11 -7.37 -18.00
CA ILE A 181 -11.45 -5.98 -18.33
C ILE A 181 -10.84 -5.60 -19.67
N ILE A 182 -9.51 -5.78 -19.82
CA ILE A 182 -8.77 -5.40 -21.03
C ILE A 182 -9.32 -6.09 -22.28
N SER A 183 -9.67 -7.37 -22.18
CA SER A 183 -10.19 -8.15 -23.31
C SER A 183 -11.57 -7.70 -23.81
N ARG A 184 -12.35 -7.01 -22.95
CA ARG A 184 -13.67 -6.46 -23.29
C ARG A 184 -13.60 -5.05 -23.84
N LEU A 185 -12.54 -4.30 -23.54
CA LEU A 185 -12.40 -2.92 -23.99
C LEU A 185 -12.04 -2.84 -25.50
N PRO A 186 -12.39 -1.72 -26.18
CA PRO A 186 -12.00 -1.49 -27.56
C PRO A 186 -10.48 -1.62 -27.76
N LYS A 187 -10.05 -2.27 -28.84
CA LYS A 187 -8.62 -2.44 -29.16
C LYS A 187 -7.97 -1.11 -29.55
N GLU A 188 -8.68 -0.26 -30.27
CA GLU A 188 -8.24 1.08 -30.64
C GLU A 188 -8.48 2.07 -29.51
N ARG A 189 -7.59 2.04 -28.52
CA ARG A 189 -7.54 3.00 -27.40
C ARG A 189 -6.10 3.37 -27.08
N GLN A 190 -5.88 4.53 -26.49
CA GLN A 190 -4.63 4.88 -25.82
C GLN A 190 -4.59 4.16 -24.46
N THR A 191 -3.48 3.53 -24.13
CA THR A 191 -3.24 2.90 -22.83
C THR A 191 -2.02 3.52 -22.15
N MET A 192 -2.21 3.99 -20.92
CA MET A 192 -1.14 4.54 -20.10
C MET A 192 -1.01 3.75 -18.80
N LEU A 193 0.20 3.25 -18.53
CA LEU A 193 0.54 2.45 -17.36
C LEU A 193 1.49 3.24 -16.46
N PHE A 194 1.10 3.40 -15.20
CA PHE A 194 1.89 4.07 -14.19
C PHE A 194 2.28 3.11 -13.07
N SER A 195 3.57 3.07 -12.74
CA SER A 195 4.10 2.22 -11.67
C SER A 195 5.20 2.94 -10.89
N ALA A 196 5.41 2.51 -9.65
CA ALA A 196 6.59 2.91 -8.89
C ALA A 196 7.85 2.13 -9.29
N THR A 197 7.67 0.89 -9.76
CA THR A 197 8.74 -0.11 -9.94
C THR A 197 8.55 -0.87 -11.25
N LYS A 198 9.64 -1.16 -11.96
CA LYS A 198 9.63 -2.11 -13.09
C LYS A 198 9.76 -3.53 -12.52
N SER A 199 8.86 -4.43 -12.89
CA SER A 199 8.93 -5.86 -12.55
C SER A 199 8.46 -6.72 -13.73
N GLU A 200 8.86 -7.99 -13.77
CA GLU A 200 8.48 -8.94 -14.82
C GLU A 200 6.95 -9.05 -14.99
N THR A 201 6.20 -8.94 -13.89
CA THR A 201 4.74 -8.92 -13.89
C THR A 201 4.17 -7.71 -14.64
N THR A 202 4.82 -6.56 -14.52
CA THR A 202 4.45 -5.35 -15.26
C THR A 202 4.78 -5.52 -16.75
N ASP A 203 5.86 -6.22 -17.10
CA ASP A 203 6.20 -6.49 -18.51
C ASP A 203 5.17 -7.39 -19.20
N ALA A 204 4.65 -8.40 -18.49
CA ALA A 204 3.56 -9.23 -18.98
C ALA A 204 2.28 -8.42 -19.22
N LEU A 205 1.96 -7.49 -18.30
CA LEU A 205 0.85 -6.57 -18.46
C LEU A 205 1.02 -5.70 -19.70
N ILE A 206 2.20 -5.11 -19.88
CA ILE A 206 2.53 -4.23 -21.00
C ILE A 206 2.25 -4.94 -22.32
N LYS A 207 2.73 -6.18 -22.47
CA LYS A 207 2.52 -7.00 -23.68
C LYS A 207 1.04 -7.29 -23.95
N SER A 208 0.22 -7.39 -22.91
CA SER A 208 -1.20 -7.71 -23.03
C SER A 208 -2.11 -6.50 -23.27
N ALA A 209 -1.70 -5.32 -22.77
CA ALA A 209 -2.56 -4.15 -22.65
C ALA A 209 -2.21 -3.00 -23.62
N LEU A 210 -0.94 -2.91 -24.05
CA LEU A 210 -0.41 -1.81 -24.87
C LEU A 210 -0.07 -2.29 -26.29
N ARG A 211 -0.01 -1.32 -27.21
CA ARG A 211 0.44 -1.53 -28.61
C ARG A 211 1.97 -1.65 -28.66
N ALA A 212 2.48 -2.11 -29.81
CA ALA A 212 3.92 -2.26 -30.03
C ALA A 212 4.68 -0.92 -30.04
N ASP A 213 4.03 0.14 -30.54
CA ASP A 213 4.58 1.49 -30.54
C ASP A 213 4.18 2.21 -29.24
N LEU A 214 5.05 2.14 -28.23
CA LEU A 214 4.84 2.74 -26.91
C LEU A 214 6.08 3.52 -26.47
N HIS A 215 5.86 4.56 -25.67
CA HIS A 215 6.95 5.29 -25.02
C HIS A 215 7.18 4.76 -23.60
N SER A 216 8.38 4.24 -23.35
CA SER A 216 8.84 3.94 -22.00
C SER A 216 9.52 5.18 -21.42
N ILE A 217 9.01 5.66 -20.30
CA ILE A 217 9.52 6.81 -19.55
C ILE A 217 9.94 6.29 -18.19
N ASN A 218 11.23 6.42 -17.87
CA ASN A 218 11.76 6.02 -16.57
C ASN A 218 12.57 7.14 -15.94
N THR A 219 11.96 7.83 -14.99
CA THR A 219 12.61 8.90 -14.21
C THR A 219 13.38 8.35 -13.00
N ASN A 220 13.41 7.03 -12.80
CA ASN A 220 14.17 6.39 -11.73
C ASN A 220 15.62 6.04 -12.13
N GLU A 221 15.95 6.00 -13.44
CA GLU A 221 17.23 5.50 -13.95
C GLU A 221 18.42 6.42 -13.63
N ASP A 222 18.21 7.74 -13.59
CA ASP A 222 19.30 8.72 -13.34
C ASP A 222 19.65 8.93 -11.87
N ASN A 223 19.10 8.13 -10.94
CA ASN A 223 19.31 8.29 -9.51
C ASN A 223 19.90 7.02 -8.86
N ASP A 224 21.07 7.15 -8.23
CA ASP A 224 21.74 6.08 -7.45
C ASP A 224 20.90 5.53 -6.27
N LYS A 225 19.77 6.17 -5.94
CA LYS A 225 18.90 5.82 -4.82
C LYS A 225 17.45 5.62 -5.26
N ALA A 226 16.82 4.55 -4.80
CA ALA A 226 15.41 4.23 -5.07
C ALA A 226 14.40 5.13 -4.33
N THR A 227 14.86 5.98 -3.43
CA THR A 227 14.04 6.83 -2.54
C THR A 227 14.25 8.33 -2.83
N VAL A 228 13.38 9.20 -2.32
CA VAL A 228 13.44 10.66 -2.56
C VAL A 228 14.57 11.34 -1.76
N ALA A 229 15.16 12.41 -2.29
CA ALA A 229 16.36 13.02 -1.71
C ALA A 229 16.15 13.62 -0.30
N GLY A 230 14.95 14.13 0.01
CA GLY A 230 14.63 14.73 1.31
C GLY A 230 14.39 13.73 2.45
N LEU A 231 14.47 12.43 2.17
CA LEU A 231 14.17 11.37 3.12
C LEU A 231 15.44 10.86 3.83
N LYS A 232 15.49 11.03 5.16
CA LYS A 232 16.51 10.43 6.03
C LYS A 232 16.02 9.07 6.54
N GLN A 233 16.80 8.02 6.28
CA GLN A 233 16.38 6.64 6.52
C GLN A 233 17.37 5.94 7.42
N GLY A 234 16.88 5.38 8.52
CA GLY A 234 17.68 4.58 9.42
C GLY A 234 17.06 3.23 9.74
N TYR A 235 17.84 2.40 10.41
CA TYR A 235 17.37 1.14 10.96
C TYR A 235 17.90 0.93 12.38
N VAL A 236 17.14 0.18 13.17
CA VAL A 236 17.50 -0.22 14.53
C VAL A 236 17.40 -1.73 14.61
N ILE A 237 18.50 -2.37 15.04
CA ILE A 237 18.47 -3.78 15.44
C ILE A 237 17.90 -3.82 16.86
N CYS A 238 16.74 -4.43 17.02
CA CYS A 238 16.01 -4.47 18.28
C CYS A 238 15.57 -5.89 18.59
N GLU A 239 16.01 -6.43 19.72
CA GLU A 239 15.46 -7.69 20.24
C GLU A 239 13.95 -7.54 20.50
N THR A 240 13.22 -8.63 20.29
CA THR A 240 11.75 -8.66 20.29
C THR A 240 11.14 -8.05 21.55
N GLU A 241 11.72 -8.36 22.72
CA GLU A 241 11.23 -7.91 24.03
C GLU A 241 11.29 -6.39 24.21
N TYR A 242 12.20 -5.69 23.53
CA TYR A 242 12.37 -4.24 23.70
C TYR A 242 11.64 -3.40 22.64
N ARG A 243 11.05 -4.02 21.62
CA ARG A 243 10.40 -3.28 20.50
C ARG A 243 9.29 -2.36 20.99
N LEU A 244 8.43 -2.85 21.88
CA LEU A 244 7.33 -2.06 22.45
C LEU A 244 7.86 -0.86 23.26
N CYS A 245 8.91 -1.07 24.05
CA CYS A 245 9.58 -0.01 24.81
C CYS A 245 10.19 1.07 23.90
N TRP A 246 10.79 0.63 22.81
CA TRP A 246 11.36 1.52 21.80
C TRP A 246 10.28 2.38 21.15
N LEU A 247 9.16 1.78 20.73
CA LEU A 247 8.06 2.49 20.08
C LEU A 247 7.46 3.54 21.01
N HIS A 248 7.21 3.20 22.27
CA HIS A 248 6.69 4.16 23.25
C HIS A 248 7.64 5.34 23.48
N LYS A 249 8.96 5.08 23.55
CA LYS A 249 9.96 6.14 23.69
C LYS A 249 10.01 7.05 22.47
N LEU A 250 9.92 6.48 21.27
CA LEU A 250 9.83 7.25 20.04
C LEU A 250 8.59 8.14 20.06
N LEU A 251 7.41 7.56 20.28
CA LEU A 251 6.14 8.30 20.26
C LEU A 251 6.11 9.43 21.29
N LYS A 252 6.73 9.26 22.47
CA LYS A 252 6.90 10.35 23.45
C LYS A 252 7.77 11.49 22.91
N LYS A 253 8.89 11.17 22.25
CA LYS A 253 9.78 12.18 21.66
C LYS A 253 9.14 12.90 20.47
N THR A 254 8.28 12.19 19.73
CA THR A 254 7.62 12.70 18.52
C THR A 254 6.17 13.09 18.77
N GLN A 255 5.76 13.35 20.02
CA GLN A 255 4.37 13.69 20.36
C GLN A 255 3.87 14.99 19.70
N ASN A 256 4.81 15.85 19.29
CA ASN A 256 4.52 17.12 18.60
C ASN A 256 4.60 17.01 17.07
N LEU A 257 4.64 15.80 16.53
CA LEU A 257 4.82 15.52 15.10
C LEU A 257 3.69 14.61 14.60
N LYS A 258 3.52 14.55 13.29
CA LYS A 258 2.64 13.59 12.63
C LYS A 258 3.44 12.34 12.30
N VAL A 259 3.02 11.19 12.86
CA VAL A 259 3.77 9.93 12.79
C VAL A 259 2.89 8.83 12.23
N MET A 260 3.46 7.97 11.39
CA MET A 260 2.81 6.72 10.99
C MET A 260 3.64 5.52 11.42
N VAL A 261 2.96 4.50 11.95
CA VAL A 261 3.56 3.27 12.44
C VAL A 261 2.96 2.07 11.72
N PHE A 262 3.80 1.32 11.01
CA PHE A 262 3.40 0.16 10.22
C PHE A 262 3.59 -1.15 10.98
N PHE A 263 2.52 -1.95 11.02
CA PHE A 263 2.46 -3.29 11.59
C PHE A 263 2.11 -4.33 10.53
N SER A 264 2.57 -5.56 10.71
CA SER A 264 2.38 -6.64 9.73
C SER A 264 0.97 -7.22 9.70
N SER A 265 0.13 -6.99 10.71
CA SER A 265 -1.22 -7.56 10.76
C SER A 265 -2.27 -6.58 11.32
N CYS A 266 -3.52 -6.73 10.86
CA CYS A 266 -4.64 -5.93 11.38
C CYS A 266 -4.82 -6.12 12.89
N LYS A 267 -4.60 -7.35 13.40
CA LYS A 267 -4.75 -7.65 14.82
C LYS A 267 -3.67 -6.95 15.65
N SER A 268 -2.42 -6.97 15.15
CA SER A 268 -1.31 -6.23 15.75
C SER A 268 -1.61 -4.73 15.82
N VAL A 269 -2.20 -4.13 14.77
CA VAL A 269 -2.63 -2.72 14.80
C VAL A 269 -3.60 -2.46 15.96
N VAL A 270 -4.63 -3.30 16.09
CA VAL A 270 -5.65 -3.16 17.16
C VAL A 270 -5.04 -3.34 18.55
N PHE A 271 -4.22 -4.38 18.75
CA PHE A 271 -3.53 -4.61 20.03
C PHE A 271 -2.69 -3.42 20.46
N HIS A 272 -1.83 -2.91 19.56
CA HIS A 272 -0.98 -1.77 19.90
C HIS A 272 -1.82 -0.52 20.12
N HIS A 273 -2.86 -0.27 19.31
CA HIS A 273 -3.77 0.86 19.51
C HIS A 273 -4.42 0.81 20.89
N GLU A 274 -5.05 -0.30 21.27
CA GLU A 274 -5.69 -0.47 22.57
C GLU A 274 -4.69 -0.31 23.71
N PHE A 275 -3.50 -0.91 23.58
CA PHE A 275 -2.46 -0.82 24.59
C PHE A 275 -2.00 0.62 24.84
N PHE A 276 -1.70 1.34 23.75
CA PHE A 276 -1.19 2.71 23.83
C PHE A 276 -2.25 3.70 24.31
N THR A 277 -3.50 3.55 23.87
CA THR A 277 -4.61 4.41 24.26
C THR A 277 -5.00 4.18 25.73
N LYS A 278 -5.26 2.93 26.13
CA LYS A 278 -5.80 2.61 27.48
C LYS A 278 -4.75 2.61 28.58
N TYR A 279 -3.56 2.09 28.31
CA TYR A 279 -2.54 1.85 29.36
C TYR A 279 -1.38 2.84 29.27
N CYS A 280 -1.13 3.45 28.11
CA CYS A 280 -0.09 4.47 27.95
C CYS A 280 -0.62 5.90 27.96
N ASN A 281 -1.95 6.12 27.94
CA ASN A 281 -2.60 7.43 27.85
C ASN A 281 -2.06 8.26 26.67
N MET A 282 -1.88 7.63 25.51
CA MET A 282 -1.41 8.29 24.30
C MET A 282 -2.54 8.43 23.30
N SER A 283 -2.67 9.60 22.67
CA SER A 283 -3.60 9.81 21.56
C SER A 283 -3.02 9.19 20.29
N VAL A 284 -3.54 8.03 19.92
CA VAL A 284 -3.17 7.30 18.71
C VAL A 284 -4.43 6.99 17.92
N LEU A 285 -4.35 7.10 16.60
CA LEU A 285 -5.38 6.63 15.67
C LEU A 285 -4.96 5.28 15.09
N CYS A 286 -5.91 4.49 14.57
CA CYS A 286 -5.56 3.27 13.85
C CYS A 286 -6.38 3.06 12.58
N ILE A 287 -5.75 2.50 11.55
CA ILE A 287 -6.41 2.14 10.29
C ILE A 287 -5.94 0.79 9.75
N HIS A 288 -6.88 -0.09 9.40
CA HIS A 288 -6.56 -1.41 8.84
C HIS A 288 -7.71 -1.94 7.96
N GLY A 289 -7.42 -2.95 7.13
CA GLY A 289 -8.35 -3.44 6.10
C GLY A 289 -9.60 -4.20 6.59
N LYS A 290 -9.75 -4.40 7.90
CA LYS A 290 -10.96 -5.01 8.49
C LYS A 290 -11.95 -3.99 9.04
N MET A 291 -11.59 -2.71 9.09
CA MET A 291 -12.52 -1.65 9.46
C MET A 291 -13.55 -1.45 8.34
N ASN A 292 -14.77 -1.07 8.70
CA ASN A 292 -15.78 -0.70 7.72
C ASN A 292 -15.37 0.59 6.98
N GLN A 293 -16.02 0.90 5.86
CA GLN A 293 -15.64 2.07 5.06
C GLN A 293 -15.84 3.39 5.83
N THR A 294 -16.94 3.51 6.57
CA THR A 294 -17.31 4.73 7.32
C THR A 294 -16.25 5.10 8.35
N ASP A 295 -15.83 4.15 9.17
CA ASP A 295 -14.84 4.35 10.23
C ASP A 295 -13.45 4.64 9.65
N ARG A 296 -13.10 4.00 8.52
CA ARG A 296 -11.85 4.29 7.80
C ARG A 296 -11.84 5.72 7.29
N SER A 297 -12.90 6.14 6.60
CA SER A 297 -13.04 7.51 6.09
C SER A 297 -12.97 8.54 7.23
N ALA A 298 -13.67 8.30 8.34
CA ALA A 298 -13.62 9.18 9.51
C ALA A 298 -12.21 9.27 10.11
N THR A 299 -11.51 8.14 10.22
CA THR A 299 -10.13 8.11 10.75
C THR A 299 -9.16 8.88 9.86
N ILE A 300 -9.29 8.73 8.53
CA ILE A 300 -8.45 9.44 7.56
C ILE A 300 -8.69 10.95 7.70
N THR A 301 -9.95 11.39 7.76
CA THR A 301 -10.30 12.80 7.96
C THR A 301 -9.73 13.33 9.28
N ASN A 302 -9.84 12.58 10.37
CA ASN A 302 -9.27 12.96 11.66
C ASN A 302 -7.74 13.08 11.59
N PHE A 303 -7.06 12.16 10.92
CA PHE A 303 -5.62 12.21 10.74
C PHE A 303 -5.17 13.36 9.82
N TYR A 304 -5.99 13.68 8.81
CA TYR A 304 -5.76 14.81 7.91
C TYR A 304 -5.79 16.13 8.71
N ASN A 305 -6.86 16.33 9.49
CA ASN A 305 -7.11 17.55 10.25
C ASN A 305 -6.21 17.72 11.48
N ALA A 306 -5.73 16.62 12.07
CA ALA A 306 -4.84 16.69 13.22
C ALA A 306 -3.45 17.17 12.80
N GLU A 307 -2.88 18.17 13.48
CA GLU A 307 -1.50 18.59 13.23
C GLU A 307 -0.48 17.58 13.80
N LYS A 308 -0.79 17.00 14.97
CA LYS A 308 0.13 16.20 15.79
C LYS A 308 -0.57 14.96 16.29
N VAL A 309 -0.28 13.81 15.67
CA VAL A 309 -0.91 12.53 16.02
C VAL A 309 -0.12 11.37 15.44
N ALA A 310 -0.19 10.21 16.09
CA ALA A 310 0.34 8.97 15.55
C ALA A 310 -0.79 8.11 14.95
N LEU A 311 -0.55 7.54 13.76
CA LEU A 311 -1.46 6.61 13.08
C LEU A 311 -0.83 5.23 13.00
N PHE A 312 -1.46 4.25 13.63
CA PHE A 312 -1.08 2.84 13.57
C PHE A 312 -1.79 2.19 12.39
N CYS A 313 -1.04 1.52 11.52
CA CYS A 313 -1.60 1.05 10.27
C CYS A 313 -0.94 -0.21 9.74
N THR A 314 -1.66 -0.90 8.85
CA THR A 314 -1.06 -1.90 7.95
C THR A 314 -0.69 -1.26 6.61
N ASP A 315 -0.15 -2.06 5.69
CA ASP A 315 0.21 -1.62 4.34
C ASP A 315 -0.93 -1.03 3.50
N LEU A 316 -2.18 -1.14 3.96
CA LEU A 316 -3.29 -0.41 3.38
C LEU A 316 -3.03 1.11 3.40
N ALA A 317 -2.36 1.64 4.42
CA ALA A 317 -2.07 3.07 4.54
C ALA A 317 -0.76 3.50 3.88
N ALA A 318 0.11 2.56 3.52
CA ALA A 318 1.33 2.86 2.76
C ALA A 318 1.01 3.25 1.30
N ARG A 319 -0.17 2.85 0.81
CA ARG A 319 -0.51 2.84 -0.61
C ARG A 319 -1.90 3.41 -0.81
N GLY A 320 -2.05 4.34 -1.73
CA GLY A 320 -3.38 4.78 -2.12
C GLY A 320 -4.22 5.48 -1.05
N LEU A 321 -3.65 5.87 0.09
CA LEU A 321 -4.28 6.82 1.00
C LEU A 321 -3.65 8.20 0.83
N ASP A 322 -4.46 9.24 0.65
CA ASP A 322 -4.03 10.64 0.58
C ASP A 322 -3.86 11.12 2.00
N ILE A 323 -2.79 10.57 2.54
CA ILE A 323 -2.29 10.91 3.84
C ILE A 323 -1.41 12.13 3.61
N PRO A 324 -1.64 13.23 4.35
CA PRO A 324 -0.77 14.40 4.28
C PRO A 324 0.66 13.96 4.56
N ALA A 325 1.64 14.73 4.07
CA ALA A 325 3.04 14.44 4.36
C ALA A 325 3.22 14.34 5.89
N VAL A 326 3.78 13.21 6.33
CA VAL A 326 4.05 12.97 7.76
C VAL A 326 5.51 13.22 8.07
N ASP A 327 5.85 13.53 9.32
CA ASP A 327 7.22 13.82 9.72
C ASP A 327 8.07 12.55 9.88
N TRP A 328 7.42 11.47 10.38
CA TRP A 328 8.06 10.21 10.71
C TRP A 328 7.29 8.99 10.22
N ILE A 329 8.04 8.07 9.61
CA ILE A 329 7.60 6.73 9.26
C ILE A 329 8.33 5.71 10.13
N VAL A 330 7.57 4.93 10.87
CA VAL A 330 8.08 3.86 11.73
C VAL A 330 7.62 2.54 11.14
N GLN A 331 8.55 1.79 10.59
CA GLN A 331 8.29 0.41 10.17
C GLN A 331 8.56 -0.46 11.38
N PHE A 332 7.55 -0.56 12.25
CA PHE A 332 7.65 -1.34 13.48
C PHE A 332 7.94 -2.77 13.09
N ASP A 333 7.12 -3.37 12.23
CA ASP A 333 7.44 -4.64 11.60
C ASP A 333 8.06 -4.44 10.22
N PRO A 334 9.08 -5.23 9.83
CA PRO A 334 9.71 -5.09 8.53
C PRO A 334 8.72 -5.32 7.39
N PRO A 335 8.88 -4.65 6.24
CA PRO A 335 8.07 -4.91 5.05
C PRO A 335 8.37 -6.28 4.44
N SER A 336 7.58 -6.73 3.48
CA SER A 336 7.77 -8.05 2.84
C SER A 336 8.86 -8.06 1.76
N ASP A 337 9.09 -6.91 1.12
CA ASP A 337 10.09 -6.71 0.07
C ASP A 337 10.50 -5.22 -0.04
N ALA A 338 11.46 -4.93 -0.93
CA ALA A 338 11.98 -3.59 -1.16
C ALA A 338 10.93 -2.62 -1.72
N ASN A 339 9.98 -3.13 -2.51
CA ASN A 339 8.91 -2.30 -3.07
C ASN A 339 8.01 -1.81 -1.93
N GLU A 340 7.54 -2.71 -1.06
CA GLU A 340 6.75 -2.37 0.12
C GLU A 340 7.47 -1.36 1.03
N TYR A 341 8.78 -1.51 1.23
CA TYR A 341 9.59 -0.53 1.92
C TYR A 341 9.45 0.88 1.29
N ILE A 342 9.66 1.01 -0.03
CA ILE A 342 9.58 2.29 -0.76
C ILE A 342 8.18 2.93 -0.63
N HIS A 343 7.12 2.12 -0.65
CA HIS A 343 5.76 2.65 -0.49
C HIS A 343 5.49 3.20 0.90
N ARG A 344 5.93 2.48 1.95
CA ARG A 344 5.79 2.93 3.35
C ARG A 344 6.49 4.26 3.56
N VAL A 345 7.76 4.36 3.17
CA VAL A 345 8.55 5.59 3.37
C VAL A 345 8.12 6.72 2.45
N GLY A 346 7.49 6.42 1.31
CA GLY A 346 6.91 7.41 0.39
C GLY A 346 5.71 8.19 0.94
N ARG A 347 5.28 7.95 2.18
CA ARG A 347 4.29 8.76 2.90
C ARG A 347 4.88 10.00 3.58
N THR A 348 6.19 10.04 3.76
CA THR A 348 6.93 11.22 4.24
C THR A 348 7.71 11.86 3.09
N ALA A 349 8.30 13.05 3.30
CA ALA A 349 9.07 13.79 2.29
C ALA A 349 8.33 13.92 0.93
N ARG A 350 7.00 14.11 0.95
CA ARG A 350 6.16 14.27 -0.25
C ARG A 350 6.21 15.74 -0.72
N GLY A 351 6.44 15.96 -2.00
CA GLY A 351 6.48 17.29 -2.62
C GLY A 351 7.91 17.84 -2.79
N LEU A 352 8.05 18.88 -3.62
CA LEU A 352 9.34 19.47 -3.96
C LEU A 352 9.96 20.16 -2.72
N GLY A 353 11.13 19.71 -2.29
CA GLY A 353 11.87 20.29 -1.15
C GLY A 353 11.40 19.81 0.24
N ALA A 354 10.47 18.87 0.32
CA ALA A 354 10.00 18.32 1.60
C ALA A 354 11.05 17.40 2.26
N ALA A 355 11.13 17.44 3.59
CA ALA A 355 12.00 16.58 4.39
C ALA A 355 11.19 15.56 5.22
N GLY A 356 11.80 14.42 5.53
CA GLY A 356 11.12 13.33 6.23
C GLY A 356 12.08 12.35 6.87
N HIS A 357 11.60 11.63 7.89
CA HIS A 357 12.38 10.60 8.57
C HIS A 357 11.69 9.24 8.47
N ALA A 358 12.45 8.19 8.23
CA ALA A 358 11.99 6.81 8.29
C ALA A 358 12.93 5.97 9.15
N VAL A 359 12.35 5.07 9.94
CA VAL A 359 13.10 4.13 10.76
C VAL A 359 12.50 2.74 10.67
N LEU A 360 13.35 1.75 10.40
CA LEU A 360 13.01 0.34 10.29
C LEU A 360 13.50 -0.43 11.52
N LEU A 361 12.60 -1.16 12.16
CA LEU A 361 12.97 -2.08 13.24
C LEU A 361 13.16 -3.48 12.67
N VAL A 362 14.36 -4.01 12.83
CA VAL A 362 14.70 -5.40 12.48
C VAL A 362 15.12 -6.17 13.72
N ARG A 363 14.75 -7.43 13.79
CA ARG A 363 15.27 -8.34 14.82
C ARG A 363 16.71 -8.74 14.49
N PRO A 364 17.52 -9.20 15.47
CA PRO A 364 18.89 -9.64 15.21
C PRO A 364 19.00 -10.68 14.09
N GLU A 365 18.03 -11.60 13.99
CA GLU A 365 17.96 -12.66 12.99
C GLU A 365 17.60 -12.14 11.58
N GLU A 366 17.04 -10.93 11.49
CA GLU A 366 16.57 -10.32 10.24
C GLU A 366 17.59 -9.35 9.63
N LYS A 367 18.82 -9.33 10.15
CA LYS A 367 19.86 -8.36 9.73
C LYS A 367 20.14 -8.41 8.22
N GLU A 368 20.06 -9.60 7.62
CA GLU A 368 20.21 -9.81 6.17
C GLU A 368 19.21 -8.99 5.34
N PHE A 369 18.06 -8.59 5.93
CA PHE A 369 17.10 -7.72 5.25
C PHE A 369 17.71 -6.37 4.88
N ILE A 370 18.63 -5.86 5.69
CA ILE A 370 19.31 -4.59 5.41
C ILE A 370 20.21 -4.72 4.18
N ASP A 371 20.85 -5.86 3.99
CA ASP A 371 21.71 -6.11 2.82
C ASP A 371 20.87 -6.32 1.56
N TYR A 372 19.75 -7.04 1.66
CA TYR A 372 18.74 -7.13 0.59
C TYR A 372 18.21 -5.75 0.14
N LEU A 373 17.97 -4.83 1.08
CA LEU A 373 17.56 -3.46 0.75
C LEU A 373 18.68 -2.68 0.04
N LYS A 374 19.95 -2.86 0.44
CA LYS A 374 21.09 -2.24 -0.25
C LYS A 374 21.22 -2.70 -1.69
N GLU A 375 21.01 -3.99 -1.97
CA GLU A 375 20.97 -4.53 -3.34
C GLU A 375 19.89 -3.85 -4.18
N SER A 376 18.79 -3.46 -3.56
CA SER A 376 17.70 -2.69 -4.16
C SER A 376 17.96 -1.17 -4.19
N LYS A 377 19.20 -0.71 -4.00
CA LYS A 377 19.61 0.70 -3.93
C LYS A 377 18.91 1.50 -2.82
N ILE A 378 18.58 0.85 -1.70
CA ILE A 378 18.03 1.46 -0.50
C ILE A 378 19.08 1.41 0.60
N TYR A 379 19.65 2.57 0.93
CA TYR A 379 20.71 2.69 1.92
C TYR A 379 20.14 3.24 3.23
N LEU A 380 20.45 2.57 4.33
CA LEU A 380 19.94 2.86 5.67
C LEU A 380 21.08 3.11 6.64
N ASP A 381 21.01 4.20 7.40
CA ASP A 381 21.95 4.49 8.47
C ASP A 381 21.60 3.69 9.73
N LYS A 382 22.60 3.06 10.36
CA LYS A 382 22.38 2.34 11.62
C LYS A 382 22.16 3.34 12.74
N TYR A 383 21.00 3.29 13.38
CA TYR A 383 20.72 4.06 14.58
C TYR A 383 21.03 3.25 15.84
N GLU A 384 21.56 3.93 16.85
CA GLU A 384 21.84 3.31 18.14
C GLU A 384 20.54 3.05 18.91
N PHE A 385 20.49 1.88 19.55
CA PHE A 385 19.38 1.52 20.42
C PHE A 385 19.45 2.34 21.72
N TRP A 386 18.36 3.02 22.08
CA TRP A 386 18.33 3.76 23.34
C TRP A 386 18.24 2.81 24.55
N ASN A 387 19.06 3.06 25.59
CA ASN A 387 19.13 2.27 26.84
C ASN A 387 17.80 1.67 27.36
N LYS A 388 17.91 0.44 27.90
CA LYS A 388 16.86 -0.56 28.25
C LYS A 388 15.84 -0.19 29.35
N LEU A 389 15.76 1.06 29.79
CA LEU A 389 14.93 1.42 30.95
C LEU A 389 13.62 2.10 30.53
N ASN A 390 12.57 1.31 30.36
CA ASN A 390 11.19 1.82 30.41
C ASN A 390 10.31 0.80 31.13
N ASN A 391 9.58 1.25 32.15
CA ASN A 391 8.75 0.44 33.04
C ASN A 391 7.40 0.03 32.40
N LEU A 392 7.42 -0.30 31.10
CA LEU A 392 6.24 -0.69 30.32
C LEU A 392 5.76 -2.09 30.68
N GLN A 393 6.66 -2.93 31.19
CA GLN A 393 6.34 -4.28 31.63
C GLN A 393 5.17 -4.30 32.62
N LYS A 394 5.18 -3.40 33.63
CA LYS A 394 4.06 -3.29 34.58
C LYS A 394 2.73 -2.90 33.93
N LYS A 395 2.77 -2.06 32.89
CA LYS A 395 1.56 -1.66 32.14
C LYS A 395 1.03 -2.81 31.30
N LEU A 396 1.95 -3.59 30.72
CA LEU A 396 1.64 -4.77 29.93
C LEU A 396 1.04 -5.89 30.80
N GLU A 397 1.60 -6.08 32.00
CA GLU A 397 1.07 -6.98 33.03
C GLU A 397 -0.32 -6.54 33.49
N ALA A 398 -0.51 -5.25 33.80
CA ALA A 398 -1.82 -4.72 34.15
C ALA A 398 -2.85 -4.89 33.01
N ALA A 399 -2.43 -4.73 31.76
CA ALA A 399 -3.28 -4.97 30.61
C ALA A 399 -3.67 -6.44 30.46
N HIS A 400 -2.80 -7.37 30.88
CA HIS A 400 -3.08 -8.79 30.83
C HIS A 400 -4.13 -9.26 31.86
N GLU A 401 -4.39 -8.46 32.91
CA GLU A 401 -5.48 -8.73 33.87
C GLU A 401 -6.87 -8.46 33.27
N ASP A 402 -6.96 -7.70 32.16
CA ASP A 402 -8.19 -7.52 31.38
C ASP A 402 -8.41 -8.72 30.44
N PRO A 403 -9.49 -9.52 30.63
CA PRO A 403 -9.77 -10.69 29.79
C PRO A 403 -9.95 -10.37 28.30
N GLU A 404 -10.51 -9.20 27.97
CA GLU A 404 -10.70 -8.80 26.58
C GLU A 404 -9.36 -8.48 25.92
N PHE A 405 -8.49 -7.76 26.63
CA PHE A 405 -7.15 -7.45 26.17
C PHE A 405 -6.28 -8.70 26.04
N LYS A 406 -6.40 -9.66 26.98
CA LYS A 406 -5.71 -10.95 26.89
C LYS A 406 -6.10 -11.73 25.63
N LYS A 407 -7.39 -11.81 25.33
CA LYS A 407 -7.86 -12.45 24.09
C LYS A 407 -7.31 -11.74 22.85
N LEU A 408 -7.32 -10.39 22.86
CA LEU A 408 -6.74 -9.59 21.79
C LEU A 408 -5.23 -9.85 21.62
N ALA A 409 -4.50 -10.05 22.71
CA ALA A 409 -3.08 -10.38 22.71
C ALA A 409 -2.81 -11.75 22.07
N GLU A 410 -3.55 -12.80 22.45
CA GLU A 410 -3.46 -14.14 21.86
C GLU A 410 -3.77 -14.10 20.35
N GLU A 411 -4.86 -13.40 19.99
CA GLU A 411 -5.25 -13.21 18.60
C GLU A 411 -4.19 -12.45 17.80
N SER A 412 -3.53 -11.46 18.40
CA SER A 412 -2.50 -10.63 17.75
C SER A 412 -1.18 -11.38 17.60
N PHE A 413 -0.83 -12.22 18.57
CA PHE A 413 0.27 -13.17 18.44
C PHE A 413 0.06 -14.08 17.23
N GLU A 414 -1.11 -14.72 17.09
CA GLU A 414 -1.43 -15.53 15.92
C GLU A 414 -1.35 -14.72 14.60
N GLY A 415 -1.90 -13.50 14.61
CA GLY A 415 -1.89 -12.62 13.46
C GLY A 415 -0.47 -12.25 13.02
N TYR A 416 0.42 -12.00 13.97
CA TYR A 416 1.83 -11.74 13.73
C TYR A 416 2.53 -12.94 13.11
N ILE A 417 2.39 -14.15 13.69
CA ILE A 417 3.01 -15.36 13.15
C ILE A 417 2.53 -15.65 11.72
N ARG A 418 1.22 -15.57 11.47
CA ARG A 418 0.66 -15.78 10.12
C ARG A 418 1.16 -14.74 9.12
N ALA A 419 1.37 -13.50 9.54
CA ALA A 419 1.91 -12.47 8.66
C ALA A 419 3.35 -12.80 8.23
N PHE A 420 4.18 -13.30 9.14
CA PHE A 420 5.53 -13.79 8.82
C PHE A 420 5.51 -15.07 7.97
N GLU A 421 4.53 -15.94 8.18
CA GLU A 421 4.30 -17.15 7.38
C GLU A 421 4.00 -16.86 5.91
N VAL A 422 3.53 -15.67 5.55
CA VAL A 422 3.26 -15.30 4.14
C VAL A 422 4.34 -14.40 3.51
N LYS A 423 5.34 -13.94 4.27
CA LYS A 423 6.44 -13.12 3.73
C LYS A 423 7.25 -13.86 2.67
N LYS A 424 7.67 -13.17 1.61
CA LYS A 424 8.38 -13.77 0.46
C LYS A 424 9.78 -14.27 0.82
N LEU A 425 10.55 -13.48 1.57
CA LEU A 425 11.95 -13.75 1.90
C LEU A 425 12.06 -14.74 3.08
N LYS A 426 11.79 -16.02 2.84
CA LYS A 426 11.76 -17.07 3.87
C LYS A 426 13.07 -17.31 4.60
N HIS A 427 14.19 -17.08 3.94
CA HIS A 427 15.52 -17.22 4.55
C HIS A 427 15.75 -16.14 5.62
N ILE A 428 15.26 -14.92 5.38
CA ILE A 428 15.37 -13.78 6.31
C ILE A 428 14.28 -13.83 7.38
N PHE A 429 13.03 -13.96 6.96
CA PHE A 429 11.85 -13.97 7.83
C PHE A 429 11.49 -15.39 8.24
N ASN A 430 12.48 -16.11 8.77
CA ASN A 430 12.35 -17.52 9.10
C ASN A 430 11.63 -17.70 10.45
N LEU A 431 10.52 -18.43 10.43
CA LEU A 431 9.76 -18.75 11.65
C LEU A 431 10.45 -19.80 12.52
N LEU A 432 11.34 -20.63 11.94
CA LEU A 432 12.06 -21.67 12.70
C LEU A 432 13.15 -21.09 13.60
N THR A 433 13.70 -19.93 13.23
CA THR A 433 14.72 -19.23 14.03
C THR A 433 14.11 -18.17 14.94
N MET A 434 12.79 -17.95 14.87
CA MET A 434 12.08 -16.98 15.69
C MET A 434 11.87 -17.53 17.11
N ASP A 435 12.33 -16.79 18.11
CA ASP A 435 12.01 -17.05 19.50
C ASP A 435 10.53 -16.75 19.78
N MET A 436 9.71 -17.80 19.77
CA MET A 436 8.26 -17.72 19.98
C MET A 436 7.88 -17.26 21.38
N ASP A 437 8.70 -17.57 22.39
CA ASP A 437 8.44 -17.16 23.77
C ASP A 437 8.72 -15.66 23.94
N ALA A 438 9.79 -15.15 23.35
CA ALA A 438 10.06 -13.71 23.30
C ALA A 438 8.95 -12.95 22.53
N VAL A 439 8.45 -13.52 21.43
CA VAL A 439 7.31 -12.94 20.70
C VAL A 439 6.04 -12.95 21.56
N ALA A 440 5.73 -14.05 22.25
CA ALA A 440 4.57 -14.12 23.14
C ALA A 440 4.66 -13.07 24.27
N LYS A 441 5.83 -12.94 24.90
CA LYS A 441 6.09 -11.91 25.93
C LYS A 441 5.93 -10.49 25.37
N SER A 442 6.29 -10.24 24.11
CA SER A 442 6.12 -8.91 23.51
C SER A 442 4.65 -8.48 23.36
N PHE A 443 3.71 -9.44 23.32
CA PHE A 443 2.27 -9.21 23.39
C PHE A 443 1.73 -9.26 24.83
N GLY A 444 2.59 -9.39 25.84
CA GLY A 444 2.20 -9.48 27.25
C GLY A 444 1.77 -10.86 27.71
N LEU A 445 1.97 -11.90 26.90
CA LEU A 445 1.56 -13.26 27.23
C LEU A 445 2.60 -13.93 28.14
N LYS A 446 2.12 -14.64 29.16
CA LYS A 446 2.98 -15.39 30.11
C LYS A 446 3.63 -16.64 29.49
N GLY A 447 3.10 -17.11 28.37
CA GLY A 447 3.62 -18.24 27.60
C GLY A 447 3.01 -18.28 26.21
N LYS A 448 3.59 -19.07 25.32
CA LYS A 448 3.11 -19.21 23.94
C LYS A 448 1.67 -19.77 23.89
N PRO A 449 0.73 -19.11 23.21
CA PRO A 449 -0.56 -19.71 22.88
C PRO A 449 -0.39 -20.95 22.00
N ASP A 450 -1.36 -21.85 22.04
CA ASP A 450 -1.36 -23.03 21.17
C ASP A 450 -1.82 -22.60 19.76
N VAL A 451 -0.85 -22.32 18.89
CA VAL A 451 -1.08 -21.89 17.52
C VAL A 451 -0.72 -23.03 16.58
N ASP A 452 -1.67 -23.44 15.73
CA ASP A 452 -1.42 -24.42 14.65
C ASP A 452 -0.57 -23.74 13.56
N ILE A 453 0.75 -23.64 13.79
CA ILE A 453 1.70 -23.08 12.83
C ILE A 453 1.91 -24.11 11.74
N ARG A 454 1.41 -23.84 10.53
CA ARG A 454 1.64 -24.70 9.36
C ARG A 454 3.03 -24.45 8.79
N VAL A 455 4.06 -24.84 9.53
CA VAL A 455 5.43 -24.77 9.02
C VAL A 455 5.59 -25.77 7.87
N GLY A 456 5.55 -25.29 6.64
CA GLY A 456 6.37 -25.79 5.54
C GLY A 456 6.37 -27.29 5.20
N PHE A 457 5.27 -28.03 5.39
CA PHE A 457 5.12 -29.36 4.80
C PHE A 457 3.89 -29.44 3.89
N SER A 458 4.15 -29.72 2.61
CA SER A 458 3.15 -30.17 1.65
C SER A 458 2.28 -31.29 2.25
N LYS A 459 0.98 -31.29 1.94
CA LYS A 459 -0.09 -32.16 2.47
C LYS A 459 0.14 -33.69 2.38
N LYS A 460 1.32 -34.19 2.00
CA LYS A 460 1.58 -35.62 1.77
C LYS A 460 2.10 -36.44 2.95
N HIS A 461 2.39 -35.86 4.12
CA HIS A 461 2.66 -36.69 5.31
C HIS A 461 2.07 -36.08 6.59
N ARG A 462 0.84 -36.50 6.92
CA ARG A 462 0.46 -36.70 8.33
C ARG A 462 0.36 -38.21 8.54
N PRO A 463 1.08 -38.82 9.50
CA PRO A 463 0.60 -40.07 10.07
C PRO A 463 -0.73 -39.73 10.75
N ARG A 464 -1.84 -40.27 10.23
CA ARG A 464 -3.14 -40.19 10.90
C ARG A 464 -2.96 -40.65 12.35
N LYS A 465 -3.65 -40.00 13.30
CA LYS A 465 -3.71 -40.32 14.75
C LYS A 465 -3.92 -41.81 15.09
N ARG A 466 -4.21 -42.68 14.12
CA ARG A 466 -4.22 -44.15 14.22
C ARG A 466 -2.83 -44.80 14.31
N ILE A 467 -1.77 -44.23 13.73
CA ILE A 467 -0.43 -44.86 13.71
C ILE A 467 0.31 -44.67 15.05
N ALA A 468 0.14 -43.51 15.71
CA ALA A 468 0.69 -43.28 17.05
C ALA A 468 0.04 -44.21 18.11
N ALA A 469 -1.26 -44.52 17.95
CA ALA A 469 -1.95 -45.50 18.79
C ALA A 469 -1.49 -46.95 18.51
N LEU A 470 -1.09 -47.26 17.27
CA LEU A 470 -0.56 -48.57 16.89
C LEU A 470 0.87 -48.80 17.41
N LEU A 471 1.70 -47.74 17.43
CA LEU A 471 3.06 -47.76 17.96
C LEU A 471 3.09 -47.81 19.49
N ALA A 472 2.11 -47.20 20.17
CA ALA A 472 1.92 -47.34 21.61
C ALA A 472 1.46 -48.75 22.04
N ALA A 473 0.76 -49.48 21.16
CA ALA A 473 0.29 -50.84 21.42
C ALA A 473 1.35 -51.93 21.17
N THR A 474 2.43 -51.60 20.44
CA THR A 474 3.51 -52.55 20.08
C THR A 474 4.73 -52.48 21.01
N GLY A 475 4.77 -51.51 21.94
CA GLY A 475 5.86 -51.33 22.92
C GLY A 475 5.73 -52.13 24.22
N SER A 476 4.77 -53.06 24.34
CA SER A 476 4.43 -53.74 25.60
C SER A 476 4.68 -55.26 25.60
N ILE A 477 5.48 -55.79 24.67
CA ILE A 477 5.81 -57.23 24.63
C ILE A 477 7.31 -57.41 24.38
N GLU A 478 8.15 -57.05 25.35
CA GLU A 478 9.52 -57.60 25.46
C GLU A 478 10.14 -57.29 26.84
N ALA A 479 9.53 -57.84 27.89
CA ALA A 479 10.17 -57.90 29.21
C ALA A 479 9.58 -59.05 30.03
N THR A 480 9.86 -60.31 29.67
CA THR A 480 9.82 -61.46 30.59
C THR A 480 10.27 -62.73 29.86
N LYS A 481 11.57 -63.01 29.88
CA LYS A 481 12.11 -64.38 29.74
C LYS A 481 13.57 -64.43 30.19
N HIS A 482 13.76 -64.49 31.50
CA HIS A 482 14.85 -65.26 32.11
C HIS A 482 14.43 -65.68 33.52
N LEU A 483 13.97 -66.93 33.63
CA LEU A 483 14.16 -67.77 34.81
C LEU A 483 14.44 -69.18 34.26
N LYS A 484 15.67 -69.64 34.51
CA LYS A 484 16.16 -70.99 34.25
C LYS A 484 15.74 -71.89 35.41
N VAL A 485 15.61 -73.17 35.04
CA VAL A 485 15.35 -74.40 35.82
C VAL A 485 13.88 -74.64 36.14
#